data_AF-A0A2E7UMQ1-F1
#
_entry.id   AF-A0A2E7UMQ1-F1
#
_cell.length_a   1.000
_cell.length_b   1.000
_cell.length_c   1.000
_cell.angle_alpha   90.00
_cell.angle_beta   90.00
_cell.angle_gamma   90.00
#
_symmetry.space_group_name_H-M   'P 1'
#
loop_
_entity.id
_entity.type
_entity.pdbx_description
1 polymer ?
#
loop_
_entity_poly.entity_id
_entity_poly.type
_entity_poly.pdbx_seq_one_letter_code
_entity_poly.pdbx_strand_id
1 'polypeptide(L)'
;MSESTNPNATSPKTGNLGITVGTWLYVLHSYGHAFSDAAITDACAAITSASPDDADPAGMALVELVNAGLNGASTAAEIRTWLAGLLGTQHVGSVTGDDRAARTQQMRTYQFRSNLPFITEIVDRFPDGTIGTHWVMVERVTDAVTCMDPYPWDDIDEEYTLPLVEFMVRWELAGGESILFQA
;
A
#
# COMPACT_ATOMS: atom_id res chain seq x y z
N MET A 1 -5.43 -42.49 8.42
CA MET A 1 -5.98 -41.13 8.59
C MET A 1 -5.26 -40.27 7.60
N SER A 2 -5.94 -39.92 6.51
CA SER A 2 -5.34 -39.18 5.41
C SER A 2 -5.21 -37.72 5.83
N GLU A 3 -3.99 -37.20 5.83
CA GLU A 3 -3.73 -35.76 5.91
C GLU A 3 -4.34 -35.10 4.69
N SER A 4 -5.47 -34.43 4.89
CA SER A 4 -6.05 -33.53 3.91
C SER A 4 -5.17 -32.27 3.89
N THR A 5 -4.15 -32.25 3.03
CA THR A 5 -3.50 -31.03 2.60
C THR A 5 -4.53 -30.19 1.87
N ASN A 6 -4.99 -29.13 2.52
CA ASN A 6 -5.87 -28.13 1.93
C ASN A 6 -5.03 -27.37 0.89
N PRO A 7 -5.30 -27.46 -0.43
CA PRO A 7 -4.42 -26.91 -1.46
C PRO A 7 -4.63 -25.40 -1.73
N ASN A 8 -5.38 -24.70 -0.88
CA ASN A 8 -5.79 -23.30 -1.08
C ASN A 8 -5.32 -22.33 0.01
N ALA A 9 -4.21 -22.63 0.70
CA ALA A 9 -3.51 -21.58 1.44
C ALA A 9 -2.71 -20.75 0.43
N THR A 10 -3.39 -19.85 -0.29
CA THR A 10 -2.72 -18.76 -0.99
C THR A 10 -1.87 -18.01 0.04
N SER A 11 -0.56 -17.96 -0.19
CA SER A 11 0.28 -17.03 0.56
C SER A 11 -0.35 -15.65 0.45
N PRO A 12 -0.57 -14.92 1.56
CA PRO A 12 -1.23 -13.63 1.50
C PRO A 12 -0.39 -12.70 0.62
N LYS A 13 -1.04 -11.94 -0.28
CA LYS A 13 -0.37 -11.00 -1.20
C LYS A 13 0.27 -9.83 -0.46
N THR A 14 0.02 -9.74 0.85
CA THR A 14 0.78 -8.98 1.84
C THR A 14 2.29 -9.05 1.55
N GLY A 15 2.83 -8.01 0.90
CA GLY A 15 4.28 -7.83 0.75
C GLY A 15 4.86 -7.69 -0.64
N ASN A 16 4.08 -7.73 -1.73
CA ASN A 16 4.61 -7.22 -2.99
C ASN A 16 4.52 -5.67 -3.00
N LEU A 17 5.67 -5.03 -2.77
CA LEU A 17 5.82 -3.59 -2.81
C LEU A 17 5.26 -2.97 -4.09
N GLY A 18 5.49 -3.58 -5.25
CA GLY A 18 5.00 -3.07 -6.53
C GLY A 18 3.48 -3.07 -6.62
N ILE A 19 2.83 -4.09 -6.05
CA ILE A 19 1.36 -4.16 -5.93
C ILE A 19 0.84 -3.04 -5.04
N THR A 20 1.38 -2.91 -3.82
CA THR A 20 0.89 -1.90 -2.86
C THR A 20 1.09 -0.47 -3.38
N VAL A 21 2.25 -0.20 -3.98
CA VAL A 21 2.56 1.11 -4.58
C VAL A 21 1.71 1.35 -5.83
N GLY A 22 1.52 0.35 -6.70
CA GLY A 22 0.69 0.46 -7.89
C GLY A 22 -0.76 0.78 -7.57
N THR A 23 -1.36 0.06 -6.62
CA THR A 23 -2.73 0.33 -6.16
C THR A 23 -2.83 1.70 -5.51
N TRP A 24 -1.85 2.11 -4.71
CA TRP A 24 -1.83 3.46 -4.14
C TRP A 24 -1.78 4.55 -5.21
N LEU A 25 -0.94 4.39 -6.24
CA LEU A 25 -0.91 5.30 -7.40
C LEU A 25 -2.24 5.30 -8.15
N TYR A 26 -2.86 4.15 -8.38
CA TYR A 26 -4.18 4.08 -9.00
C TYR A 26 -5.23 4.87 -8.19
N VAL A 27 -5.22 4.74 -6.86
CA VAL A 27 -6.11 5.53 -5.99
C VAL A 27 -5.84 7.02 -6.18
N LEU A 28 -4.58 7.47 -6.16
CA LEU A 28 -4.26 8.89 -6.39
C LEU A 28 -4.75 9.38 -7.77
N HIS A 29 -4.58 8.58 -8.81
CA HIS A 29 -5.08 8.88 -10.15
C HIS A 29 -6.61 9.00 -10.18
N SER A 30 -7.32 8.09 -9.49
CA SER A 30 -8.80 8.13 -9.41
C SER A 30 -9.32 9.38 -8.69
N TYR A 31 -8.51 9.98 -7.82
CA TYR A 31 -8.77 11.26 -7.15
C TYR A 31 -8.33 12.49 -7.98
N GLY A 32 -7.83 12.27 -9.21
CA GLY A 32 -7.46 13.34 -10.15
C GLY A 32 -6.04 13.88 -10.00
N HIS A 33 -5.15 13.17 -9.29
CA HIS A 33 -3.75 13.56 -9.18
C HIS A 33 -2.98 13.16 -10.44
N ALA A 34 -2.21 14.11 -10.98
CA ALA A 34 -1.41 13.91 -12.18
C ALA A 34 -0.03 13.34 -11.84
N PHE A 35 0.50 12.51 -12.74
CA PHE A 35 1.83 11.95 -12.66
C PHE A 35 2.72 12.51 -13.78
N SER A 36 4.02 12.63 -13.52
CA SER A 36 4.99 13.05 -14.55
C SER A 36 5.26 11.96 -15.59
N ASP A 37 4.92 10.70 -15.28
CA ASP A 37 5.08 9.55 -16.17
C ASP A 37 3.76 9.23 -16.90
N ALA A 38 3.79 9.37 -18.23
CA ALA A 38 2.64 9.08 -19.09
C ALA A 38 2.29 7.59 -19.09
N ALA A 39 3.25 6.68 -19.01
CA ALA A 39 2.97 5.24 -19.03
C ALA A 39 2.21 4.80 -17.79
N ILE A 40 2.58 5.33 -16.61
CA ILE A 40 1.84 5.07 -15.36
C ILE A 40 0.43 5.66 -15.42
N THR A 41 0.28 6.86 -15.98
CA THR A 41 -1.03 7.51 -16.15
C THR A 41 -1.92 6.69 -17.08
N ASP A 42 -1.39 6.26 -18.24
CA ASP A 42 -2.11 5.45 -19.23
C ASP A 42 -2.50 4.09 -18.65
N ALA A 43 -1.63 3.46 -17.85
CA ALA A 43 -1.94 2.21 -17.16
C ALA A 43 -3.08 2.38 -16.14
N CYS A 44 -3.10 3.46 -15.37
CA CYS A 44 -4.20 3.75 -14.45
C CYS A 44 -5.52 3.97 -15.20
N ALA A 45 -5.48 4.69 -16.33
CA ALA A 45 -6.66 4.89 -17.18
C ALA A 45 -7.16 3.57 -17.80
N ALA A 46 -6.24 2.68 -18.19
CA ALA A 46 -6.56 1.36 -18.73
C ALA A 46 -7.36 0.53 -17.71
N ILE A 47 -6.92 0.50 -16.44
CA ILE A 47 -7.63 -0.16 -15.33
C ILE A 47 -9.06 0.37 -15.20
N THR A 48 -9.27 1.68 -15.19
CA THR A 48 -10.62 2.28 -15.08
C THR A 48 -11.54 1.89 -16.24
N SER A 49 -10.97 1.66 -17.43
CA SER A 49 -11.71 1.27 -18.64
C SER A 49 -11.86 -0.24 -18.84
N ALA A 50 -11.18 -1.06 -18.03
CA ALA A 50 -11.13 -2.50 -18.18
C ALA A 50 -12.50 -3.14 -17.90
N SER A 51 -12.81 -4.21 -18.65
CA SER A 51 -13.91 -5.09 -18.29
C SER A 51 -13.53 -5.93 -17.05
N PRO A 52 -14.49 -6.56 -16.34
CA PRO A 52 -14.16 -7.44 -15.22
C PRO A 52 -13.16 -8.54 -15.56
N ASP A 53 -13.21 -9.08 -16.78
CA ASP A 53 -12.31 -10.14 -17.24
C ASP A 53 -10.88 -9.63 -17.57
N ASP A 54 -10.73 -8.31 -17.76
CA ASP A 54 -9.45 -7.65 -18.11
C ASP A 54 -8.85 -6.85 -16.94
N ALA A 55 -9.54 -6.79 -15.79
CA ALA A 55 -9.14 -5.98 -14.65
C ALA A 55 -7.79 -6.42 -14.06
N ASP A 56 -7.62 -7.72 -13.80
CA ASP A 56 -6.37 -8.28 -13.28
C ASP A 56 -5.18 -8.08 -14.26
N PRO A 57 -5.28 -8.43 -15.56
CA PRO A 57 -4.23 -8.10 -16.53
C PRO A 57 -3.86 -6.60 -16.59
N ALA A 58 -4.86 -5.71 -16.50
CA ALA A 58 -4.61 -4.26 -16.48
C ALA A 58 -3.90 -3.82 -15.19
N GLY A 59 -4.30 -4.38 -14.05
CA GLY A 59 -3.63 -4.18 -12.76
C GLY A 59 -2.16 -4.62 -12.81
N MET A 60 -1.89 -5.82 -13.31
CA MET A 60 -0.53 -6.35 -13.47
C MET A 60 0.35 -5.48 -14.35
N ALA A 61 -0.19 -4.88 -15.42
CA ALA A 61 0.57 -3.98 -16.28
C ALA A 61 1.07 -2.73 -15.53
N LEU A 62 0.25 -2.17 -14.62
CA LEU A 62 0.69 -1.09 -13.74
C LEU A 62 1.77 -1.59 -12.75
N VAL A 63 1.57 -2.76 -12.16
CA VAL A 63 2.53 -3.36 -11.22
C VAL A 63 3.90 -3.59 -11.87
N GLU A 64 3.95 -4.01 -13.13
CA GLU A 64 5.20 -4.17 -13.89
C GLU A 64 5.94 -2.84 -14.08
N LEU A 65 5.22 -1.77 -14.45
CA LEU A 65 5.79 -0.43 -14.57
C LEU A 65 6.36 0.07 -13.24
N VAL A 66 5.62 -0.14 -12.16
CA VAL A 66 6.05 0.24 -10.81
C VAL A 66 7.29 -0.55 -10.39
N ASN A 67 7.32 -1.87 -10.59
CA ASN A 67 8.48 -2.69 -10.27
C ASN A 67 9.72 -2.28 -11.07
N ALA A 68 9.56 -1.97 -12.36
CA ALA A 68 10.63 -1.44 -13.20
C ALA A 68 11.14 -0.08 -12.70
N GLY A 69 10.22 0.81 -12.31
CA GLY A 69 10.54 2.13 -11.77
C GLY A 69 11.26 2.09 -10.43
N LEU A 70 10.81 1.23 -9.51
CA LEU A 70 11.44 1.01 -8.21
C LEU A 70 12.84 0.42 -8.36
N ASN A 71 13.12 -0.35 -9.41
CA ASN A 71 14.44 -0.89 -9.73
C ASN A 71 15.13 -1.58 -8.54
N GLY A 72 14.37 -2.39 -7.79
CA GLY A 72 14.86 -3.09 -6.60
C GLY A 72 14.97 -2.22 -5.34
N ALA A 73 14.40 -1.01 -5.32
CA ALA A 73 14.22 -0.21 -4.11
C ALA A 73 13.58 -1.07 -3.02
N SER A 74 14.20 -1.05 -1.84
CA SER A 74 13.83 -1.91 -0.71
C SER A 74 13.56 -1.12 0.56
N THR A 75 13.95 0.16 0.60
CA THR A 75 13.75 1.04 1.76
C THR A 75 12.70 2.10 1.48
N ALA A 76 11.99 2.54 2.52
CA ALA A 76 11.03 3.64 2.43
C ALA A 76 11.65 4.93 1.83
N ALA A 77 12.94 5.19 2.09
CA ALA A 77 13.64 6.35 1.54
C ALA A 77 13.85 6.27 0.01
N GLU A 78 14.23 5.10 -0.50
CA GLU A 78 14.38 4.87 -1.95
C GLU A 78 13.02 4.98 -2.65
N ILE A 79 11.98 4.38 -2.06
CA ILE A 79 10.61 4.43 -2.60
C ILE A 79 10.11 5.88 -2.63
N ARG A 80 10.28 6.65 -1.54
CA ARG A 80 9.93 8.08 -1.53
C ARG A 80 10.70 8.88 -2.57
N THR A 81 11.98 8.56 -2.79
CA THR A 81 12.80 9.25 -3.80
C THR A 81 12.24 9.02 -5.21
N TRP A 82 11.88 7.78 -5.54
CA TRP A 82 11.26 7.45 -6.82
C TRP A 82 9.89 8.14 -6.95
N LEU A 83 9.03 8.03 -5.93
CA LEU A 83 7.72 8.68 -5.90
C LEU A 83 7.81 10.20 -6.03
N ALA A 84 8.83 10.83 -5.44
CA ALA A 84 9.05 12.27 -5.57
C ALA A 84 9.41 12.69 -7.00
N GLY A 85 10.04 11.82 -7.79
CA GLY A 85 10.25 12.05 -9.22
C GLY A 85 8.94 11.97 -10.02
N LEU A 86 8.02 11.11 -9.58
CA LEU A 86 6.72 10.90 -10.22
C LEU A 86 5.68 11.99 -9.88
N LEU A 87 5.59 12.32 -8.59
CA LEU A 87 4.56 13.16 -8.00
C LEU A 87 5.04 14.59 -7.73
N GLY A 88 6.36 14.81 -7.59
CA GLY A 88 6.96 16.02 -7.04
C GLY A 88 7.29 15.86 -5.56
N THR A 89 8.44 16.41 -5.12
CA THR A 89 8.95 16.25 -3.76
C THR A 89 8.01 16.81 -2.69
N GLN A 90 7.31 17.89 -2.99
CA GLN A 90 6.33 18.51 -2.08
C GLN A 90 5.08 17.66 -1.84
N HIS A 91 4.84 16.65 -2.69
CA HIS A 91 3.66 15.81 -2.63
C HIS A 91 3.91 14.48 -1.91
N VAL A 92 5.15 14.17 -1.52
CA VAL A 92 5.51 12.91 -0.87
C VAL A 92 5.97 13.17 0.55
N GLY A 93 5.15 12.78 1.52
CA GLY A 93 5.43 12.95 2.95
C GLY A 93 5.51 11.64 3.72
N SER A 94 5.67 11.76 5.03
CA SER A 94 5.58 10.66 5.98
C SER A 94 4.84 11.10 7.24
N VAL A 95 4.35 10.12 8.01
CA VAL A 95 3.90 10.35 9.39
C VAL A 95 5.11 10.64 10.26
N THR A 96 4.97 11.63 11.12
CA THR A 96 5.98 12.14 12.06
C THR A 96 5.40 12.18 13.47
N GLY A 97 6.24 12.40 14.47
CA GLY A 97 5.79 12.56 15.85
C GLY A 97 6.62 11.75 16.82
N ASP A 98 6.91 12.36 17.96
CA ASP A 98 7.83 11.84 18.95
C ASP A 98 7.26 10.63 19.71
N ASP A 99 5.92 10.54 19.82
CA ASP A 99 5.23 9.46 20.51
C ASP A 99 4.04 8.90 19.71
N ARG A 100 3.44 7.81 20.22
CA ARG A 100 2.30 7.14 19.60
C ARG A 100 1.09 8.07 19.45
N ALA A 101 0.81 8.90 20.45
CA ALA A 101 -0.36 9.77 20.43
C ALA A 101 -0.22 10.84 19.33
N ALA A 102 0.96 11.45 19.20
CA ALA A 102 1.28 12.40 18.14
C ALA A 102 1.19 11.76 16.75
N ARG A 103 1.77 10.57 16.56
CA ARG A 103 1.70 9.83 15.28
C ARG A 103 0.27 9.47 14.90
N THR A 104 -0.51 8.93 15.84
CA THR A 104 -1.94 8.63 15.61
C THR A 104 -2.74 9.89 15.28
N GLN A 105 -2.49 11.00 15.97
CA GLN A 105 -3.15 12.27 15.69
C GLN A 105 -2.81 12.78 14.29
N GLN A 106 -1.56 12.65 13.84
CA GLN A 106 -1.17 13.04 12.49
C GLN A 106 -1.83 12.16 11.42
N MET A 107 -1.83 10.83 11.60
CA MET A 107 -2.52 9.91 10.68
C MET A 107 -3.99 10.29 10.51
N ARG A 108 -4.70 10.53 11.62
CA ARG A 108 -6.10 10.95 11.60
C ARG A 108 -6.30 12.32 10.95
N THR A 109 -5.39 13.25 11.19
CA THR A 109 -5.44 14.59 10.57
C THR A 109 -5.24 14.50 9.06
N TYR A 110 -4.29 13.66 8.61
CA TYR A 110 -4.08 13.37 7.19
C TYR A 110 -5.35 12.77 6.56
N GLN A 111 -5.89 11.71 7.15
CA GLN A 111 -7.10 11.04 6.63
C GLN A 111 -8.31 11.97 6.57
N PHE A 112 -8.50 12.82 7.59
CA PHE A 112 -9.57 13.81 7.59
C PHE A 112 -9.41 14.87 6.49
N ARG A 113 -8.17 15.30 6.19
CA ARG A 113 -7.91 16.37 5.22
C ARG A 113 -7.89 15.87 3.78
N SER A 114 -7.20 14.77 3.53
CA SER A 114 -6.94 14.26 2.19
C SER A 114 -7.99 13.23 1.75
N ASN A 115 -8.60 12.51 2.69
CA ASN A 115 -9.45 11.35 2.40
C ASN A 115 -8.77 10.33 1.47
N LEU A 116 -7.46 10.18 1.61
CA LEU A 116 -6.62 9.29 0.81
C LEU A 116 -5.94 8.26 1.72
N PRO A 117 -5.72 7.04 1.24
CA PRO A 117 -4.91 6.08 1.96
C PRO A 117 -3.44 6.52 2.00
N PHE A 118 -2.68 5.94 2.91
CA PHE A 118 -1.22 6.01 2.92
C PHE A 118 -0.66 4.60 2.98
N ILE A 119 0.59 4.42 2.56
CA ILE A 119 1.26 3.12 2.62
C ILE A 119 2.32 3.12 3.71
N THR A 120 2.55 1.97 4.31
CA THR A 120 3.46 1.82 5.44
C THR A 120 3.96 0.39 5.53
N GLU A 121 5.11 0.21 6.14
CA GLU A 121 5.66 -1.11 6.40
C GLU A 121 5.26 -1.59 7.80
N ILE A 122 4.85 -2.84 7.97
CA ILE A 122 4.58 -3.45 9.27
C ILE A 122 5.29 -4.79 9.38
N VAL A 123 5.64 -5.20 10.61
CA VAL A 123 6.13 -6.56 10.90
C VAL A 123 4.95 -7.48 11.16
N ASP A 124 4.96 -8.65 10.52
CA ASP A 124 3.93 -9.65 10.71
C ASP A 124 4.45 -11.08 10.70
N ARG A 125 3.59 -12.00 11.19
CA ARG A 125 3.83 -13.44 11.09
C ARG A 125 3.05 -14.01 9.92
N PHE A 126 3.76 -14.48 8.90
CA PHE A 126 3.15 -15.09 7.73
C PHE A 126 2.62 -16.51 8.02
N PRO A 127 1.73 -17.05 7.17
CA PRO A 127 1.13 -18.38 7.39
C PRO A 127 2.13 -19.54 7.42
N ASP A 128 3.28 -19.38 6.76
CA ASP A 128 4.39 -20.34 6.82
C ASP A 128 5.17 -20.30 8.16
N GLY A 129 4.77 -19.41 9.06
CA GLY A 129 5.34 -19.22 10.38
C GLY A 129 6.53 -18.28 10.43
N THR A 130 6.99 -17.75 9.29
CA THR A 130 8.06 -16.75 9.23
C THR A 130 7.59 -15.40 9.77
N ILE A 131 8.53 -14.60 10.26
CA ILE A 131 8.29 -13.22 10.68
C ILE A 131 9.09 -12.32 9.75
N GLY A 132 8.43 -11.33 9.17
CA GLY A 132 9.07 -10.38 8.26
C GLY A 132 8.26 -9.11 8.11
N THR A 133 8.83 -8.16 7.39
CA THR A 133 8.15 -6.91 7.07
C THR A 133 7.40 -7.03 5.76
N HIS A 134 6.32 -6.27 5.64
CA HIS A 134 5.60 -6.09 4.39
C HIS A 134 4.89 -4.75 4.34
N TRP A 135 4.59 -4.29 3.12
CA TRP A 135 3.87 -3.03 2.89
C TRP A 135 2.36 -3.24 2.93
N VAL A 136 1.67 -2.30 3.58
CA VAL A 136 0.22 -2.30 3.72
C VAL A 136 -0.33 -0.92 3.35
N MET A 137 -1.56 -0.90 2.87
CA MET A 137 -2.27 0.32 2.50
C MET A 137 -3.31 0.66 3.57
N VAL A 138 -3.04 1.70 4.36
CA VAL A 138 -3.90 2.12 5.47
C VAL A 138 -4.94 3.12 4.97
N GLU A 139 -6.19 2.69 5.00
CA GLU A 139 -7.34 3.50 4.58
C GLU A 139 -7.85 4.38 5.73
N ARG A 140 -8.03 3.78 6.92
CA ARG A 140 -8.69 4.46 8.05
C ARG A 140 -8.06 4.11 9.39
N VAL A 141 -7.81 5.13 10.22
CA VAL A 141 -7.26 4.99 11.59
C VAL A 141 -8.24 5.56 12.62
N THR A 142 -8.88 4.67 13.36
CA THR A 142 -9.81 4.99 14.46
C THR A 142 -9.33 4.29 15.73
N ASP A 143 -10.21 3.60 16.46
CA ASP A 143 -9.88 2.60 17.48
C ASP A 143 -9.35 1.29 16.86
N ALA A 144 -9.72 1.03 15.60
CA ALA A 144 -9.07 0.06 14.73
C ALA A 144 -8.46 0.73 13.50
N VAL A 145 -7.50 0.03 12.87
CA VAL A 145 -6.88 0.40 11.60
C VAL A 145 -7.44 -0.51 10.52
N THR A 146 -8.06 0.07 9.51
CA THR A 146 -8.50 -0.63 8.30
C THR A 146 -7.39 -0.55 7.26
N CYS A 147 -6.91 -1.71 6.84
CA CYS A 147 -6.00 -1.88 5.72
C CYS A 147 -6.80 -2.33 4.51
N MET A 148 -6.71 -1.55 3.43
CA MET A 148 -7.34 -1.85 2.16
C MET A 148 -6.59 -2.98 1.46
N ASP A 149 -7.32 -3.75 0.65
CA ASP A 149 -6.75 -4.75 -0.25
C ASP A 149 -5.64 -4.10 -1.13
N PRO A 150 -4.40 -4.59 -1.05
CA PRO A 150 -3.33 -4.07 -1.87
C PRO A 150 -3.50 -4.42 -3.37
N TYR A 151 -4.38 -5.34 -3.76
CA TYR A 151 -4.60 -5.76 -5.16
C TYR A 151 -6.08 -6.01 -5.50
N PRO A 152 -6.93 -4.96 -5.54
CA PRO A 152 -8.39 -5.10 -5.63
C PRO A 152 -8.92 -5.54 -7.01
N TRP A 153 -8.04 -5.82 -7.98
CA TRP A 153 -8.42 -6.16 -9.36
C TRP A 153 -8.47 -7.67 -9.60
N ASP A 154 -8.03 -8.46 -8.63
CA ASP A 154 -8.23 -9.90 -8.64
C ASP A 154 -9.48 -10.30 -7.86
N ASP A 155 -9.71 -11.61 -7.78
CA ASP A 155 -10.91 -12.25 -7.23
C ASP A 155 -10.81 -12.63 -5.73
N ILE A 156 -9.75 -12.19 -5.04
CA ILE A 156 -9.50 -12.41 -3.60
C ILE A 156 -9.45 -11.06 -2.88
N ASP A 157 -10.47 -10.78 -2.07
CA ASP A 157 -10.48 -9.65 -1.15
C ASP A 157 -9.56 -9.90 0.05
N GLU A 158 -8.49 -9.11 0.14
CA GLU A 158 -7.54 -9.13 1.26
C GLU A 158 -7.69 -7.93 2.22
N GLU A 159 -8.84 -7.23 2.22
CA GLU A 159 -9.11 -6.20 3.24
C GLU A 159 -9.10 -6.79 4.66
N TYR A 160 -8.47 -6.08 5.60
CA TYR A 160 -8.47 -6.51 6.99
C TYR A 160 -8.41 -5.33 7.97
N THR A 161 -8.73 -5.64 9.24
CA THR A 161 -8.66 -4.68 10.33
C THR A 161 -7.78 -5.16 11.47
N LEU A 162 -7.02 -4.25 12.07
CA LEU A 162 -6.23 -4.50 13.28
C LEU A 162 -6.62 -3.53 14.40
N PRO A 163 -6.61 -3.95 15.67
CA PRO A 163 -6.67 -3.01 16.79
C PRO A 163 -5.56 -1.95 16.68
N LEU A 164 -5.86 -0.68 16.97
CA LEU A 164 -4.89 0.41 16.85
C LEU A 164 -3.57 0.12 17.57
N VAL A 165 -3.65 -0.39 18.81
CA VAL A 165 -2.45 -0.68 19.61
C VAL A 165 -1.59 -1.74 18.95
N GLU A 166 -2.21 -2.75 18.35
CA GLU A 166 -1.50 -3.83 17.66
C GLU A 166 -0.82 -3.32 16.39
N PHE A 167 -1.54 -2.56 15.57
CA PHE A 167 -0.96 -1.91 14.39
C PHE A 167 0.24 -1.03 14.77
N MET A 168 0.11 -0.18 15.79
CA MET A 168 1.20 0.70 16.22
C MET A 168 2.44 -0.08 16.67
N VAL A 169 2.26 -1.22 17.34
CA VAL A 169 3.39 -2.09 17.73
C VAL A 169 4.06 -2.70 16.50
N ARG A 170 3.29 -3.27 15.56
CA ARG A 170 3.82 -3.88 14.33
C ARG A 170 4.54 -2.85 13.44
N TRP A 171 3.99 -1.65 13.35
CA TRP A 171 4.58 -0.54 12.61
C TRP A 171 5.88 -0.04 13.23
N GLU A 172 5.93 0.13 14.56
CA GLU A 172 7.15 0.53 15.26
C GLU A 172 8.26 -0.52 15.18
N LEU A 173 7.90 -1.81 15.23
CA LEU A 173 8.85 -2.90 15.01
C LEU A 173 9.43 -2.91 13.59
N ALA A 174 8.68 -2.39 12.60
CA ALA A 174 9.14 -2.18 11.23
C ALA A 174 9.94 -0.87 11.04
N GLY A 175 10.14 -0.08 12.10
CA GLY A 175 10.87 1.18 12.04
C GLY A 175 10.00 2.43 11.93
N GLY A 176 8.67 2.30 11.86
CA GLY A 176 7.75 3.44 11.89
C GLY A 176 7.74 4.28 10.60
N GLU A 177 8.20 3.72 9.49
CA GLU A 177 8.22 4.40 8.19
C GLU A 177 6.84 4.42 7.53
N SER A 178 6.52 5.49 6.82
CA SER A 178 5.27 5.62 6.07
C SER A 178 5.45 6.55 4.87
N ILE A 179 4.53 6.46 3.92
CA ILE A 179 4.50 7.29 2.72
C ILE A 179 3.05 7.76 2.53
N LEU A 180 2.86 9.08 2.54
CA LEU A 180 1.58 9.74 2.35
C LEU A 180 1.65 10.76 1.22
N PHE A 181 0.50 11.06 0.61
CA PHE A 181 0.39 12.08 -0.42
C PHE A 181 0.04 13.44 0.21
N GLN A 182 0.73 14.50 -0.16
CA GLN A 182 0.44 15.86 0.31
C GLN A 182 -0.15 16.65 -0.85
N ALA A 183 -1.42 17.05 -0.76
CA ALA A 183 -2.07 17.85 -1.80
C ALA A 183 -1.55 19.30 -1.81
#